data_AF-Q0S053-F1
#
_entry.id   AF-Q0S053-F1
#
_cell.length_a   1.000
_cell.length_b   1.000
_cell.length_c   1.000
_cell.angle_alpha   90.00
_cell.angle_beta   90.00
_cell.angle_gamma   90.00
#
_symmetry.space_group_name_H-M   'P 1'
#
loop_
_entity.id
_entity.type
_entity.pdbx_description
1 polymer ?
#
loop_
_entity_poly.entity_id
_entity_poly.type
_entity_poly.pdbx_seq_one_letter_code
_entity_poly.pdbx_strand_id
1 'polypeptide(L)'
;MTTYTVRGGRNGSRVHVTWTDGTLSGDPPTVDLMQVEAELALLHPQDRLSWAQMVDPEQLLPADPLSEPTATWRLIQSVFDTVQSGEGDLPTEAVDVLAGR
;
A
#
# COMPACT_ATOMS: atom_id res chain seq x y z
N MET A 1 -16.23 -6.37 -7.02
CA MET A 1 -15.69 -6.05 -5.70
C MET A 1 -14.37 -6.75 -5.60
N THR A 2 -13.30 -5.99 -5.61
CA THR A 2 -11.93 -6.45 -5.59
C THR A 2 -11.41 -6.33 -4.16
N THR A 3 -10.83 -7.39 -3.62
CA THR A 3 -10.35 -7.39 -2.24
C THR A 3 -9.07 -8.18 -2.10
N TYR A 4 -8.12 -7.66 -1.33
CA TYR A 4 -6.92 -8.41 -0.98
C TYR A 4 -6.43 -8.05 0.41
N THR A 5 -5.76 -9.01 1.04
CA THR A 5 -5.14 -8.85 2.36
C THR A 5 -3.65 -9.03 2.25
N VAL A 6 -2.88 -8.13 2.86
CA VAL A 6 -1.43 -8.21 2.96
C VAL A 6 -1.04 -8.34 4.43
N ARG A 7 -0.10 -9.23 4.72
CA ARG A 7 0.48 -9.42 6.05
C ARG A 7 1.99 -9.20 6.01
N GLY A 8 2.53 -8.61 7.05
CA GLY A 8 3.93 -8.24 7.11
C GLY A 8 4.38 -7.75 8.48
N GLY A 9 5.48 -7.02 8.48
CA GLY A 9 6.07 -6.41 9.66
C GLY A 9 6.21 -4.91 9.53
N ARG A 10 5.95 -4.18 10.61
CA ARG A 10 6.20 -2.74 10.76
C ARG A 10 6.63 -2.43 12.19
N ASN A 11 7.72 -1.69 12.36
CA ASN A 11 8.30 -1.32 13.66
C ASN A 11 8.46 -2.52 14.62
N GLY A 12 8.90 -3.67 14.09
CA GLY A 12 9.07 -4.91 14.86
C GLY A 12 7.78 -5.64 15.25
N SER A 13 6.60 -5.13 14.86
CA SER A 13 5.31 -5.76 15.10
C SER A 13 4.77 -6.43 13.82
N ARG A 14 4.04 -7.52 13.97
CA ARG A 14 3.27 -8.11 12.86
C ARG A 14 2.05 -7.26 12.59
N VAL A 15 1.82 -6.97 11.32
CA VAL A 15 0.69 -6.15 10.87
C VAL A 15 0.00 -6.80 9.68
N HIS A 16 -1.27 -6.48 9.50
CA HIS A 16 -2.07 -6.83 8.34
C HIS A 16 -2.96 -5.66 7.93
N VAL A 17 -3.18 -5.57 6.62
CA VAL A 17 -4.10 -4.62 6.01
C VAL A 17 -4.91 -5.36 4.95
N THR A 18 -6.21 -5.15 4.96
CA THR A 18 -7.14 -5.60 3.93
C THR A 18 -7.66 -4.38 3.19
N TRP A 19 -7.48 -4.37 1.88
CA TRP A 19 -8.08 -3.40 0.99
C TRP A 19 -9.31 -4.00 0.31
N THR A 20 -10.40 -3.24 0.21
CA THR A 20 -11.61 -3.62 -0.52
C THR A 20 -12.21 -2.40 -1.20
N ASP A 21 -12.15 -2.35 -2.54
CA ASP A 21 -12.72 -1.28 -3.38
C ASP A 21 -12.54 0.14 -2.80
N GLY A 22 -11.30 0.52 -2.46
CA GLY A 22 -11.01 1.85 -1.92
C GLY A 22 -10.98 1.97 -0.40
N THR A 23 -11.42 0.94 0.32
CA THR A 23 -11.49 0.98 1.79
C THR A 23 -10.41 0.11 2.42
N LEU A 24 -9.73 0.65 3.42
CA LEU A 24 -8.74 -0.08 4.22
C LEU A 24 -9.34 -0.56 5.54
N SER A 25 -8.92 -1.74 5.97
CA SER A 25 -9.20 -2.32 7.29
C SER A 25 -8.00 -3.15 7.75
N GLY A 26 -7.95 -3.53 9.02
CA GLY A 26 -6.83 -4.28 9.60
C GLY A 26 -6.28 -3.61 10.85
N ASP A 27 -4.96 -3.63 11.03
CA ASP A 27 -4.33 -3.08 12.23
C ASP A 27 -4.43 -1.53 12.25
N PRO A 28 -5.14 -0.92 13.22
CA PRO A 28 -5.48 0.50 13.18
C PRO A 28 -4.27 1.44 13.05
N PRO A 29 -3.15 1.27 13.79
CA PRO A 29 -2.00 2.16 13.62
C PRO A 29 -1.38 2.13 12.21
N THR A 30 -1.60 1.05 11.46
CA THR A 30 -1.10 0.89 10.09
C THR A 30 -2.11 1.40 9.08
N VAL A 31 -3.39 1.08 9.25
CA VAL A 31 -4.48 1.63 8.43
C VAL A 31 -4.54 3.15 8.53
N ASP A 32 -4.47 3.70 9.74
CA ASP A 32 -4.52 5.15 9.99
C ASP A 32 -3.36 5.86 9.28
N LEU A 33 -2.14 5.33 9.36
CA LEU A 33 -1.01 5.89 8.65
C LEU A 33 -1.24 5.87 7.13
N MET A 34 -1.68 4.73 6.59
CA MET A 34 -1.94 4.63 5.15
C MET A 34 -3.01 5.62 4.69
N GLN A 35 -4.06 5.85 5.48
CA GLN A 35 -5.07 6.86 5.16
C GLN A 35 -4.47 8.27 5.14
N VAL A 36 -3.63 8.60 6.12
CA VAL A 36 -2.93 9.90 6.18
C VAL A 36 -2.01 10.07 4.96
N GLU A 37 -1.21 9.07 4.61
CA GLU A 37 -0.31 9.13 3.44
C GLU A 37 -1.10 9.29 2.13
N ALA A 38 -2.24 8.59 1.99
CA ALA A 38 -3.13 8.74 0.85
C ALA A 38 -3.77 10.14 0.77
N GLU A 39 -4.16 10.71 1.92
CA GLU A 39 -4.71 12.07 1.99
C GLU A 39 -3.65 13.12 1.63
N LEU A 40 -2.43 12.97 2.14
CA LEU A 40 -1.31 13.84 1.78
C LEU A 40 -1.05 13.78 0.26
N ALA A 41 -1.19 12.61 -0.37
CA ALA A 41 -1.10 12.44 -1.82
C ALA A 41 -2.10 13.26 -2.64
N LEU A 42 -3.26 13.58 -2.06
CA LEU A 42 -4.24 14.49 -2.65
C LEU A 42 -3.87 15.96 -2.42
N LEU A 43 -3.46 16.31 -1.20
CA LEU A 43 -3.25 17.70 -0.78
C LEU A 43 -1.96 18.31 -1.34
N HIS A 44 -0.91 17.50 -1.53
CA HIS A 44 0.41 17.96 -1.92
C HIS A 44 0.93 17.20 -3.15
N PRO A 45 0.36 17.43 -4.35
CA PRO A 45 0.74 16.70 -5.56
C PRO A 45 2.19 16.93 -5.98
N GLN A 46 2.84 18.04 -5.58
CA GLN A 46 4.27 18.23 -5.81
C GLN A 46 5.16 17.35 -4.91
N ASP A 47 4.70 16.99 -3.72
CA ASP A 47 5.42 16.14 -2.77
C ASP A 47 5.23 14.64 -3.10
N ARG A 48 4.28 14.34 -3.99
CA ARG A 48 4.08 13.03 -4.59
C ARG A 48 5.35 12.48 -5.26
N LEU A 49 6.19 13.36 -5.80
CA LEU A 49 7.51 12.98 -6.34
C LEU A 49 8.45 12.49 -5.23
N SER A 50 8.40 13.09 -4.04
CA SER A 50 9.20 12.66 -2.89
C SER A 50 8.73 11.30 -2.34
N TRP A 51 7.43 10.99 -2.42
CA TRP A 51 6.91 9.66 -2.09
C TRP A 51 7.14 8.62 -3.19
N ALA A 52 7.10 9.05 -4.45
CA ALA A 52 7.50 8.22 -5.58
C ALA A 52 8.99 7.86 -5.54
N GLN A 53 9.83 8.51 -4.71
CA GLN A 53 11.19 8.05 -4.43
C GLN A 53 11.28 7.02 -3.29
N MET A 54 10.23 6.87 -2.47
CA MET A 54 10.11 5.76 -1.50
C MET A 54 9.51 4.51 -2.14
N VAL A 55 8.63 4.71 -3.12
CA VAL A 55 8.21 3.72 -4.12
C VAL A 55 9.21 3.79 -5.30
N ASP A 56 9.17 2.91 -6.28
CA ASP A 56 10.02 3.02 -7.48
C ASP A 56 9.88 4.41 -8.15
N PRO A 57 10.97 5.15 -8.44
CA PRO A 57 10.94 6.50 -9.02
C PRO A 57 10.27 6.59 -10.40
N GLU A 58 10.12 5.49 -11.13
CA GLU A 58 9.34 5.48 -12.38
C GLU A 58 7.82 5.34 -12.14
N GLN A 59 7.38 5.17 -10.89
CA GLN A 59 6.01 4.84 -10.52
C GLN A 59 5.40 5.89 -9.59
N LEU A 60 4.90 6.98 -10.19
CA LEU A 60 4.10 7.98 -9.48
C LEU A 60 2.80 7.36 -8.94
N LEU A 61 2.47 7.65 -7.67
CA LEU A 61 1.15 7.34 -7.11
C LEU A 61 0.07 8.19 -7.82
N PRO A 62 -1.14 7.67 -8.07
CA PRO A 62 -2.24 8.46 -8.58
C PRO A 62 -2.74 9.45 -7.51
N ALA A 63 -3.69 10.31 -7.89
CA ALA A 63 -4.23 11.30 -6.94
C ALA A 63 -4.96 10.64 -5.77
N ASP A 64 -5.78 9.63 -6.05
CA ASP A 64 -6.44 8.82 -5.03
C ASP A 64 -5.85 7.39 -5.07
N PRO A 65 -4.75 7.12 -4.34
CA PRO A 65 -4.09 5.82 -4.36
C PRO A 65 -4.95 4.70 -3.77
N LEU A 66 -5.93 5.03 -2.91
CA LEU A 66 -6.81 4.01 -2.35
C LEU A 66 -7.82 3.52 -3.37
N SER A 67 -8.26 4.37 -4.31
CA SER A 67 -9.20 3.95 -5.36
C SER A 67 -8.68 2.86 -6.30
N GLU A 68 -7.37 2.67 -6.39
CA GLU A 68 -6.74 1.70 -7.28
C GLU A 68 -6.00 0.59 -6.52
N PRO A 69 -6.21 -0.70 -6.85
CA PRO A 69 -5.61 -1.82 -6.14
C PRO A 69 -4.08 -1.82 -6.22
N THR A 70 -3.52 -1.50 -7.39
CA THR A 70 -2.08 -1.42 -7.65
C THR A 70 -1.43 -0.27 -6.88
N ALA A 71 -2.03 0.91 -6.89
CA ALA A 71 -1.52 2.06 -6.14
C ALA A 71 -1.59 1.84 -4.62
N THR A 72 -2.65 1.22 -4.13
CA THR A 72 -2.77 0.82 -2.72
C THR A 72 -1.66 -0.17 -2.34
N TRP A 73 -1.35 -1.15 -3.21
CA TRP A 73 -0.28 -2.10 -2.94
C TRP A 73 1.08 -1.40 -2.79
N ARG A 74 1.39 -0.44 -3.65
CA ARG A 74 2.63 0.35 -3.54
C ARG A 74 2.68 1.15 -2.24
N LEU A 75 1.54 1.69 -1.80
CA LEU A 75 1.44 2.36 -0.50
C LEU A 75 1.71 1.38 0.66
N ILE A 76 1.18 0.15 0.58
CA ILE A 76 1.48 -0.91 1.55
C ILE A 76 2.99 -1.21 1.57
N GLN A 77 3.64 -1.32 0.42
CA GLN A 77 5.09 -1.56 0.34
C GLN A 77 5.91 -0.42 0.94
N SER A 78 5.44 0.82 0.82
CA SER A 78 6.09 1.98 1.45
C SER A 78 5.91 2.00 2.97
N VAL A 79 4.79 1.51 3.49
CA VAL A 79 4.46 1.57 4.93
C VAL A 79 4.97 0.35 5.69
N PHE A 80 5.01 -0.82 5.06
CA PHE A 80 5.49 -2.06 5.68
C PHE A 80 7.01 -2.13 5.58
N ASP A 81 7.70 -2.40 6.69
CA ASP A 81 9.14 -2.69 6.67
C ASP A 81 9.41 -3.98 5.87
N THR A 82 8.49 -4.95 5.99
CA THR A 82 8.55 -6.22 5.27
C THR A 82 7.16 -6.72 4.91
N VAL A 83 6.99 -7.22 3.68
CA VAL A 83 5.78 -7.94 3.27
C VAL A 83 6.02 -9.45 3.31
N GLN A 84 5.20 -10.21 4.03
CA GLN A 84 5.40 -11.65 4.25
C GLN A 84 4.47 -12.52 3.41
N SER A 85 3.23 -12.08 3.21
CA SER A 85 2.23 -12.81 2.43
C SER A 85 1.13 -11.87 1.96
N GLY A 86 0.40 -12.29 0.93
CA GLY A 86 -0.86 -11.69 0.56
C GLY A 86 -1.83 -12.71 -0.02
N GLU A 87 -3.11 -12.42 0.08
CA GLU A 87 -4.22 -13.30 -0.31
C GLU A 87 -5.33 -12.48 -0.98
N GLY A 88 -6.11 -13.12 -1.85
CA GLY A 88 -7.21 -12.48 -2.59
C GLY A 88 -6.78 -11.93 -3.95
N ASP A 89 -7.44 -10.88 -4.40
CA ASP A 89 -7.28 -10.24 -5.71
C ASP A 89 -6.06 -9.30 -5.73
N LEU A 90 -4.88 -9.86 -5.40
CA LEU A 90 -3.63 -9.11 -5.42
C LEU A 90 -3.30 -8.59 -6.83
N PRO A 91 -2.74 -7.37 -6.96
CA PRO A 91 -2.17 -6.90 -8.21
C PRO A 91 -1.07 -7.85 -8.73
N THR A 92 -0.89 -7.95 -10.05
CA THR A 92 0.16 -8.81 -10.65
C THR A 92 1.54 -8.51 -10.09
N GLU A 93 1.88 -7.22 -9.92
CA GLU A 93 3.16 -6.82 -9.32
C GLU A 93 3.35 -7.32 -7.88
N ALA A 94 2.26 -7.43 -7.11
CA ALA A 94 2.30 -7.98 -5.77
C ALA A 94 2.58 -9.49 -5.78
N VAL A 95 1.99 -10.20 -6.73
CA VAL A 95 2.22 -11.64 -6.94
C VAL A 95 3.68 -11.88 -7.34
N ASP A 96 4.23 -11.10 -8.26
CA ASP A 96 5.63 -11.23 -8.70
C ASP A 96 6.61 -11.00 -7.55
N VAL A 97 6.38 -9.96 -6.74
CA VAL A 97 7.20 -9.65 -5.55
C VAL A 97 7.12 -10.77 -4.50
N LEU A 98 5.94 -11.35 -4.29
CA LEU A 98 5.75 -12.45 -3.33
C LEU A 98 6.29 -13.79 -3.84
N ALA A 99 6.28 -14.02 -5.15
CA ALA A 99 6.78 -15.25 -5.79
C ALA A 99 8.31 -15.24 -6.00
N GLY A 100 8.91 -14.05 -6.09
CA GLY A 100 10.37 -13.86 -6.20
C GLY A 100 11.11 -13.81 -4.86
N ARG A 101 10.41 -14.02 -3.73
CA ARG A 101 10.97 -14.16 -2.38
C ARG A 101 11.18 -15.61 -1.97
#